data_AF-A0A7C1AKR0-F1
#
_entry.id   AF-A0A7C1AKR0-F1
#
_cell.length_a   1.000
_cell.length_b   1.000
_cell.length_c   1.000
_cell.angle_alpha   90.00
_cell.angle_beta   90.00
_cell.angle_gamma   90.00
#
_symmetry.space_group_name_H-M   'P 1'
#
loop_
_entity.id
_entity.type
_entity.pdbx_description
1 polymer ?
#
loop_
_entity_poly.entity_id
_entity_poly.type
_entity_poly.pdbx_seq_one_letter_code
_entity_poly.pdbx_strand_id
1 'polypeptide(L)'
;MTNSGATFINIGERTNVTGSAKFRKLIEADDYAAAVEVAREQVENGAQIIDVNMDEGLLDSEAAMVTFLNLIAAEPDIARVPVMIDSSKWSVIEAGLKCVQGKGIVNSISMKEGEEPFLEQARKVLSYGAAVVVMAFDEEGQADTAERKISICERAYKLLTEEVCFPPEDIIFDPNIFAVATGIEEHNNYGVDFIEATRAIKEKLPYVHVSGGVSNLSFSFRGNNLVREAMHSVFLYHAIAAGMDMGIVNAGQLAIYEDIEPELRTRVEDVILNRRDDATDRLLEAAERFKGQGGKRKVEDLSWREAPVEERITHALVSGIATFIVEDTEEARQKATRPLHVIEGPLMDGMNVVGDLFGSGKMFLPQVVKSARVMKQAVAHLMPFMDKEKEELGLEGARAAGKILLATVKGDVHDIGKNIVGVVLQCNNYEVIDLGVMVPAQKILETARENGVDIIGLSGLITPSLDEMCHVAAEMEREGFDIPLLI
;
A
#
# COMPACT_ATOMS: atom_id res chain seq x y z
N MET A 1 1.40 20.93 -14.07
CA MET A 1 1.08 20.13 -12.88
C MET A 1 1.64 18.75 -13.14
N THR A 2 2.82 18.47 -12.60
CA THR A 2 3.46 17.17 -12.71
C THR A 2 2.57 16.15 -12.02
N ASN A 3 2.09 15.18 -12.79
CA ASN A 3 1.38 14.01 -12.29
C ASN A 3 2.41 13.15 -11.55
N SER A 4 2.78 13.53 -10.32
CA SER A 4 3.48 12.63 -9.41
C SER A 4 2.49 11.52 -9.12
N GLY A 5 2.71 10.31 -9.65
CA GLY A 5 1.85 9.16 -9.39
C GLY A 5 1.60 9.07 -7.89
N ALA A 6 0.40 9.44 -7.46
CA ALA A 6 0.06 9.47 -6.05
C ALA A 6 0.15 8.02 -5.56
N THR A 7 1.17 7.75 -4.78
CA THR A 7 1.43 6.42 -4.22
C THR A 7 0.37 6.23 -3.14
N PHE A 8 -0.75 5.60 -3.49
CA PHE A 8 -1.82 5.32 -2.55
C PHE A 8 -1.29 4.53 -1.35
N ILE A 9 -1.48 5.05 -0.14
CA ILE A 9 -0.96 4.47 1.11
C ILE A 9 -1.98 3.48 1.68
N ASN A 10 -1.56 2.22 1.75
CA ASN A 10 -2.38 1.15 2.30
C ASN A 10 -2.21 1.08 3.83
N ILE A 11 -3.29 1.32 4.56
CA ILE A 11 -3.35 1.21 6.02
C ILE A 11 -3.99 -0.14 6.37
N GLY A 12 -3.27 -1.02 7.06
CA GLY A 12 -3.73 -2.37 7.37
C GLY A 12 -4.83 -2.41 8.43
N GLU A 13 -6.02 -2.90 8.07
CA GLU A 13 -7.24 -2.91 8.92
C GLU A 13 -7.37 -4.09 9.92
N ARG A 14 -6.54 -5.13 9.81
CA ARG A 14 -6.81 -6.45 10.44
C ARG A 14 -6.47 -6.51 11.93
N THR A 15 -5.69 -5.56 12.44
CA THR A 15 -5.31 -5.38 13.85
C THR A 15 -6.39 -4.62 14.63
N ASN A 16 -7.65 -5.01 14.39
CA ASN A 16 -8.83 -4.35 14.90
C ASN A 16 -9.76 -5.38 15.56
N VAL A 17 -9.98 -5.23 16.87
CA VAL A 17 -10.82 -6.16 17.65
C VAL A 17 -12.28 -6.16 17.16
N THR A 18 -12.80 -5.01 16.73
CA THR A 18 -14.17 -4.90 16.21
C THR A 18 -14.28 -5.43 14.77
N GLY A 19 -13.27 -5.18 13.93
CA GLY A 19 -13.27 -5.49 12.50
C GLY A 19 -12.79 -6.90 12.14
N SER A 20 -11.97 -7.53 12.97
CA SER A 20 -11.29 -8.80 12.66
C SER A 20 -11.60 -9.87 13.71
N ALA A 21 -12.44 -10.84 13.34
CA ALA A 21 -12.79 -11.96 14.21
C ALA A 21 -11.58 -12.85 14.58
N LYS A 22 -10.53 -12.91 13.73
CA LYS A 22 -9.28 -13.60 14.08
C LYS A 22 -8.55 -12.82 15.17
N PHE A 23 -8.34 -11.52 14.97
CA PHE A 23 -7.59 -10.68 15.91
C PHE A 23 -8.29 -10.60 17.27
N ARG A 24 -9.61 -10.38 17.29
CA ARG A 24 -10.40 -10.39 18.54
C ARG A 24 -10.17 -11.64 19.37
N LYS A 25 -10.25 -12.83 18.75
CA LYS A 25 -10.05 -14.11 19.46
C LYS A 25 -8.65 -14.25 20.05
N LEU A 26 -7.64 -13.69 19.39
CA LEU A 26 -6.27 -13.73 19.88
C LEU A 26 -6.09 -12.80 21.09
N ILE A 27 -6.62 -11.57 21.00
CA ILE A 27 -6.58 -10.60 22.11
C ILE A 27 -7.41 -11.09 23.32
N GLU A 28 -8.62 -11.61 23.10
CA GLU A 28 -9.46 -12.20 24.17
C GLU A 28 -8.82 -13.42 24.84
N ALA A 29 -7.92 -14.12 24.14
CA ALA A 29 -7.19 -15.27 24.65
C ALA A 29 -5.80 -14.92 25.22
N ASP A 30 -5.45 -13.64 25.29
CA ASP A 30 -4.11 -13.13 25.64
C ASP A 30 -2.97 -13.71 24.77
N ASP A 31 -3.28 -14.19 23.55
CA ASP A 31 -2.31 -14.71 22.59
C ASP A 31 -1.73 -13.57 21.74
N TYR A 32 -0.99 -12.69 22.42
CA TYR A 32 -0.35 -11.55 21.78
C TYR A 32 0.75 -11.96 20.78
N ALA A 33 1.37 -13.12 20.96
CA ALA A 33 2.36 -13.63 20.02
C ALA A 33 1.73 -13.87 18.64
N ALA A 34 0.60 -14.58 18.60
CA ALA A 34 -0.13 -14.76 17.34
C ALA A 34 -0.76 -13.45 16.82
N ALA A 35 -1.12 -12.51 17.71
CA ALA A 35 -1.63 -11.21 17.30
C ALA A 35 -0.57 -10.37 16.57
N VAL A 36 0.68 -10.42 17.02
CA VAL A 36 1.84 -9.78 16.37
C VAL A 36 2.06 -10.33 14.96
N GLU A 37 1.84 -11.63 14.74
CA GLU A 37 1.89 -12.22 13.38
C GLU A 37 0.84 -11.60 12.45
N VAL A 38 -0.34 -11.24 12.96
CA VAL A 38 -1.36 -10.55 12.13
C VAL A 38 -0.85 -9.19 11.66
N ALA A 39 -0.14 -8.44 12.51
CA ALA A 39 0.49 -7.19 12.11
C ALA A 39 1.61 -7.43 11.08
N ARG A 40 2.51 -8.40 11.32
CA ARG A 40 3.58 -8.75 10.39
C ARG A 40 3.06 -9.16 9.02
N GLU A 41 2.05 -10.03 8.97
CA GLU A 41 1.37 -10.45 7.74
C GLU A 41 0.89 -9.24 6.93
N GLN A 42 0.37 -8.19 7.57
CA GLN A 42 -0.12 -7.01 6.87
C GLN A 42 1.03 -6.20 6.23
N VAL A 43 2.11 -5.96 6.97
CA VAL A 43 3.29 -5.25 6.45
C VAL A 43 3.92 -6.04 5.30
N GLU A 44 4.04 -7.35 5.45
CA GLU A 44 4.53 -8.22 4.39
C GLU A 44 3.65 -8.20 3.13
N ASN A 45 2.35 -8.05 3.31
CA ASN A 45 1.40 -7.89 2.22
C ASN A 45 1.31 -6.43 1.73
N GLY A 46 2.23 -5.55 2.10
CA GLY A 46 2.35 -4.20 1.54
C GLY A 46 1.56 -3.11 2.27
N ALA A 47 1.06 -3.37 3.49
CA ALA A 47 0.59 -2.29 4.35
C ALA A 47 1.76 -1.38 4.74
N GLN A 48 1.60 -0.08 4.53
CA GLN A 48 2.60 0.95 4.82
C GLN A 48 2.38 1.61 6.18
N ILE A 49 1.18 1.43 6.75
CA ILE A 49 0.78 1.86 8.08
C ILE A 49 -0.06 0.72 8.68
N ILE A 50 0.00 0.50 9.98
CA ILE A 50 -0.85 -0.47 10.69
C ILE A 50 -1.87 0.27 11.56
N ASP A 51 -3.16 0.04 11.33
CA ASP A 51 -4.25 0.53 12.18
C ASP A 51 -4.49 -0.43 13.33
N VAL A 52 -4.40 0.06 14.57
CA VAL A 52 -4.54 -0.74 15.79
C VAL A 52 -5.74 -0.26 16.57
N ASN A 53 -6.74 -1.13 16.70
CA ASN A 53 -7.96 -0.86 17.45
C ASN A 53 -8.20 -1.95 18.52
N MET A 54 -8.29 -1.51 19.78
CA MET A 54 -8.52 -2.35 20.95
C MET A 54 -9.83 -2.02 21.67
N ASP A 55 -10.77 -1.34 20.99
CA ASP A 55 -12.07 -1.02 21.56
C ASP A 55 -12.96 -2.26 21.58
N GLU A 56 -13.27 -2.72 22.80
CA GLU A 56 -14.24 -3.77 23.07
C GLU A 56 -14.76 -3.58 24.51
N GLY A 57 -16.05 -3.82 24.73
CA GLY A 57 -16.71 -3.51 26.00
C GLY A 57 -16.22 -4.35 27.18
N LEU A 58 -15.65 -5.52 26.91
CA LEU A 58 -15.14 -6.47 27.92
C LEU A 58 -13.61 -6.42 28.08
N LEU A 59 -12.91 -5.61 27.30
CA LEU A 59 -11.45 -5.49 27.31
C LEU A 59 -11.02 -4.24 28.08
N ASP A 60 -9.91 -4.32 28.81
CA ASP A 60 -9.16 -3.12 29.20
C ASP A 60 -8.42 -2.59 27.96
N SER A 61 -9.12 -1.79 27.16
CA SER A 61 -8.63 -1.25 25.90
C SER A 61 -7.32 -0.48 26.05
N GLU A 62 -7.13 0.22 27.18
CA GLU A 62 -5.91 1.01 27.42
C GLU A 62 -4.71 0.07 27.65
N ALA A 63 -4.87 -0.91 28.54
CA ALA A 63 -3.82 -1.90 28.82
C ALA A 63 -3.50 -2.75 27.58
N ALA A 64 -4.52 -3.17 26.82
CA ALA A 64 -4.34 -3.95 25.60
C ALA A 64 -3.62 -3.17 24.50
N MET A 65 -3.96 -1.89 24.31
CA MET A 65 -3.29 -1.00 23.37
C MET A 65 -1.81 -0.86 23.72
N VAL A 66 -1.50 -0.51 24.97
CA VAL A 66 -0.12 -0.36 25.46
C VAL A 66 0.67 -1.66 25.29
N THR A 67 0.08 -2.80 25.65
CA THR A 67 0.74 -4.12 25.54
C THR A 67 1.07 -4.44 24.10
N PHE A 68 0.09 -4.33 23.20
CA PHE A 68 0.29 -4.67 21.79
C PHE A 68 1.28 -3.73 21.10
N LEU A 69 1.19 -2.42 21.34
CA LEU A 69 2.10 -1.44 20.75
C LEU A 69 3.56 -1.66 21.16
N ASN A 70 3.81 -1.99 22.43
CA ASN A 70 5.16 -2.31 22.91
C ASN A 70 5.71 -3.59 22.27
N LEU A 71 4.86 -4.59 22.01
CA LEU A 71 5.27 -5.84 21.36
C LEU A 71 5.61 -5.63 19.89
N ILE A 72 4.79 -4.92 19.12
CA ILE A 72 5.09 -4.65 17.71
C ILE A 72 6.30 -3.73 17.53
N ALA A 73 6.58 -2.86 18.51
CA ALA A 73 7.79 -2.02 18.51
C ALA A 73 9.07 -2.83 18.71
N ALA A 74 8.99 -4.02 19.32
CA ALA A 74 10.13 -4.93 19.50
C ALA A 74 10.43 -5.77 18.24
N GLU A 75 9.54 -5.74 17.23
CA GLU A 75 9.64 -6.52 16.01
C GLU A 75 10.13 -5.64 14.84
N PRO A 76 11.38 -5.76 14.38
CA PRO A 76 11.95 -4.85 13.38
C PRO A 76 11.17 -4.78 12.06
N ASP A 77 10.60 -5.90 11.63
CA ASP A 77 9.80 -5.98 10.39
C ASP A 77 8.50 -5.17 10.46
N ILE A 78 8.00 -4.92 11.67
CA ILE A 78 6.78 -4.14 11.92
C ILE A 78 7.16 -2.70 12.30
N ALA A 79 8.16 -2.52 13.16
CA ALA A 79 8.60 -1.21 13.68
C ALA A 79 9.07 -0.22 12.59
N ARG A 80 9.35 -0.71 11.38
CA ARG A 80 9.69 0.13 10.21
C ARG A 80 8.51 0.91 9.62
N VAL A 81 7.27 0.56 9.93
CA VAL A 81 6.07 1.28 9.45
C VAL A 81 5.39 2.06 10.58
N PRO A 82 4.77 3.23 10.30
CA PRO A 82 4.01 3.96 11.30
C PRO A 82 2.79 3.20 11.81
N VAL A 83 2.33 3.55 13.01
CA VAL A 83 1.12 3.02 13.62
C VAL A 83 0.03 4.08 13.68
N MET A 84 -1.15 3.71 13.23
CA MET A 84 -2.39 4.46 13.40
C MET A 84 -3.11 3.92 14.65
N ILE A 85 -3.24 4.76 15.67
CA ILE A 85 -3.85 4.41 16.95
C ILE A 85 -5.35 4.69 16.85
N ASP A 86 -6.15 3.64 16.75
CA ASP A 86 -7.59 3.71 16.55
C ASP A 86 -8.36 3.44 17.85
N SER A 87 -9.08 4.46 18.32
CA SER A 87 -10.03 4.31 19.43
C SER A 87 -11.03 5.45 19.47
N SER A 88 -12.24 5.14 19.92
CA SER A 88 -13.27 6.10 20.29
C SER A 88 -13.00 6.81 21.63
N LYS A 89 -12.02 6.35 22.41
CA LYS A 89 -11.68 6.88 23.74
C LYS A 89 -10.35 7.63 23.70
N TRP A 90 -10.37 8.92 24.03
CA TRP A 90 -9.16 9.73 24.09
C TRP A 90 -8.08 9.16 25.03
N SER A 91 -8.45 8.54 26.15
CA SER A 91 -7.48 7.94 27.08
C SER A 91 -6.65 6.83 26.44
N VAL A 92 -7.27 6.01 25.58
CA VAL A 92 -6.60 4.92 24.85
C VAL A 92 -5.67 5.49 23.79
N ILE A 93 -6.12 6.51 23.04
CA ILE A 93 -5.28 7.24 22.08
C ILE A 93 -4.03 7.80 22.78
N GLU A 94 -4.22 8.51 23.88
CA GLU A 94 -3.12 9.15 24.61
C GLU A 94 -2.16 8.12 25.22
N ALA A 95 -2.66 6.98 25.71
CA ALA A 95 -1.81 5.87 26.17
C ALA A 95 -1.00 5.26 25.02
N GLY A 96 -1.60 5.11 23.83
CA GLY A 96 -0.90 4.65 22.64
C GLY A 96 0.20 5.61 22.19
N LEU A 97 -0.08 6.92 22.16
CA LEU A 97 0.88 7.95 21.78
C LEU A 97 2.12 7.97 22.69
N LYS A 98 1.94 7.63 23.98
CA LYS A 98 3.06 7.51 24.94
C LYS A 98 3.96 6.29 24.67
N CYS A 99 3.48 5.31 23.90
CA CYS A 99 4.20 4.05 23.63
C CYS A 99 4.87 4.02 22.26
N VAL A 100 4.27 4.65 21.25
CA VAL A 100 4.78 4.62 19.87
C VAL A 100 6.11 5.37 19.78
N GLN A 101 7.10 4.72 19.16
CA GLN A 101 8.36 5.36 18.79
C GLN A 101 8.24 5.95 17.38
N GLY A 102 8.66 7.20 17.20
CA GLY A 102 8.51 7.92 15.94
C GLY A 102 7.14 8.59 15.80
N LYS A 103 6.76 8.92 14.55
CA LYS A 103 5.53 9.67 14.25
C LYS A 103 4.33 8.71 14.14
N GLY A 104 3.48 8.71 15.17
CA GLY A 104 2.19 8.01 15.15
C GLY A 104 1.11 8.80 14.40
N ILE A 105 -0.02 8.14 14.15
CA ILE A 105 -1.22 8.77 13.59
C ILE A 105 -2.39 8.52 14.54
N VAL A 106 -3.13 9.56 14.90
CA VAL A 106 -4.33 9.45 15.74
C VAL A 106 -5.55 9.17 14.86
N ASN A 107 -6.26 8.08 15.13
CA ASN A 107 -7.55 7.75 14.53
C ASN A 107 -8.62 7.67 15.64
N SER A 108 -9.41 8.70 15.89
CA SER A 108 -9.48 9.99 15.21
C SER A 108 -9.98 11.05 16.18
N ILE A 109 -9.97 12.32 15.75
CA ILE A 109 -10.66 13.42 16.44
C ILE A 109 -11.80 13.95 15.57
N SER A 110 -12.75 14.64 16.18
CA SER A 110 -13.90 15.23 15.48
C SER A 110 -14.51 16.39 16.27
N MET A 111 -15.42 17.14 15.66
CA MET A 111 -16.18 18.21 16.32
C MET A 111 -17.49 17.70 16.94
N LYS A 112 -17.66 16.37 17.10
CA LYS A 112 -18.86 15.76 17.71
C LYS A 112 -19.20 16.33 19.09
N GLU A 113 -18.19 16.62 19.90
CA GLU A 113 -18.34 17.17 21.25
C GLU A 113 -18.15 18.70 21.29
N GLY A 114 -18.13 19.34 20.12
CA GLY A 114 -17.87 20.77 19.94
C GLY A 114 -16.41 21.10 19.63
N GLU A 115 -16.15 22.37 19.35
CA GLU A 115 -14.83 22.87 18.96
C GLU A 115 -13.79 22.84 20.10
N GLU A 116 -14.20 23.11 21.34
CA GLU A 116 -13.24 23.21 22.45
C GLU A 116 -12.55 21.85 22.75
N PRO A 117 -13.27 20.72 22.88
CA PRO A 117 -12.63 19.41 22.98
C PRO A 117 -11.79 19.06 21.76
N PHE A 118 -12.26 19.38 20.55
CA PHE A 118 -11.52 19.15 19.30
C PHE A 118 -10.17 19.88 19.29
N LEU A 119 -10.15 21.16 19.68
CA LEU A 119 -8.94 21.97 19.77
C LEU A 119 -8.00 21.52 20.90
N GLU A 120 -8.54 21.09 22.05
CA GLU A 120 -7.72 20.52 23.13
C GLU A 120 -7.00 19.25 22.68
N GLN A 121 -7.75 18.34 22.06
CA GLN A 121 -7.22 17.09 21.52
C GLN A 121 -6.18 17.37 20.44
N ALA A 122 -6.48 18.26 19.48
CA ALA A 122 -5.54 18.65 18.43
C ALA A 122 -4.23 19.22 19.00
N ARG A 123 -4.28 20.11 20.00
CA ARG A 123 -3.07 20.63 20.67
C ARG A 123 -2.26 19.53 21.33
N LYS A 124 -2.92 18.52 21.92
CA LYS A 124 -2.22 17.34 22.47
C LYS A 124 -1.60 16.50 21.36
N VAL A 125 -2.32 16.21 20.27
CA VAL A 125 -1.75 15.45 19.14
C VAL A 125 -0.49 16.15 18.60
N LEU A 126 -0.55 17.48 18.43
CA LEU A 126 0.57 18.29 17.99
C LEU A 126 1.75 18.24 18.98
N SER A 127 1.50 18.22 20.29
CA SER A 127 2.57 18.17 21.29
C SER A 127 3.30 16.82 21.33
N TYR A 128 2.65 15.74 20.90
CA TYR A 128 3.29 14.44 20.64
C TYR A 128 3.98 14.37 19.27
N GLY A 129 3.78 15.36 18.39
CA GLY A 129 4.31 15.36 17.03
C GLY A 129 3.67 14.34 16.10
N ALA A 130 2.45 13.88 16.41
CA ALA A 130 1.70 12.90 15.63
C ALA A 130 0.85 13.57 14.54
N ALA A 131 0.53 12.81 13.48
CA ALA A 131 -0.49 13.20 12.51
C ALA A 131 -1.89 12.83 13.01
N VAL A 132 -2.94 13.35 12.38
CA VAL A 132 -4.30 13.21 12.87
C VAL A 132 -5.31 12.92 11.77
N VAL A 133 -6.13 11.89 11.99
CA VAL A 133 -7.36 11.67 11.23
C VAL A 133 -8.47 12.52 11.82
N VAL A 134 -9.12 13.30 10.97
CA VAL A 134 -10.26 14.14 11.32
C VAL A 134 -11.50 13.60 10.63
N MET A 135 -12.42 13.06 11.43
CA MET A 135 -13.70 12.55 10.93
C MET A 135 -14.59 13.72 10.51
N ALA A 136 -15.32 13.57 9.40
CA ALA A 136 -16.39 14.48 9.02
C ALA A 136 -17.63 14.27 9.91
N PHE A 137 -17.49 14.62 11.20
CA PHE A 137 -18.50 14.55 12.25
C PHE A 137 -18.43 15.82 13.09
N ASP A 138 -19.54 16.57 13.15
CA ASP A 138 -19.68 17.77 13.97
C ASP A 138 -20.85 17.65 14.98
N GLU A 139 -21.23 18.75 15.60
CA GLU A 139 -22.29 18.81 16.61
C GLU A 139 -23.68 18.41 16.08
N GLU A 140 -23.87 18.46 14.75
CA GLU A 140 -25.12 18.08 14.08
C GLU A 140 -25.15 16.59 13.69
N GLY A 141 -24.01 15.90 13.74
CA GLY A 141 -23.91 14.48 13.42
C GLY A 141 -22.84 14.15 12.37
N GLN A 142 -22.92 12.93 11.84
CA GLN A 142 -22.05 12.49 10.76
C GLN A 142 -22.44 13.14 9.43
N ALA A 143 -21.45 13.56 8.63
CA ALA A 143 -21.69 14.05 7.29
C ALA A 143 -21.94 12.91 6.30
N ASP A 144 -23.17 12.85 5.80
CA ASP A 144 -23.69 11.88 4.85
C ASP A 144 -23.61 12.38 3.39
N THR A 145 -23.87 13.66 3.13
CA THR A 145 -23.80 14.28 1.78
C THR A 145 -22.44 14.90 1.47
N ALA A 146 -22.08 15.03 0.18
CA ALA A 146 -20.85 15.69 -0.25
C ALA A 146 -20.70 17.11 0.34
N GLU A 147 -21.77 17.90 0.32
CA GLU A 147 -21.78 19.27 0.83
C GLU A 147 -21.45 19.34 2.32
N ARG A 148 -22.05 18.45 3.13
CA ARG A 148 -21.77 18.35 4.57
C ARG A 148 -20.35 17.86 4.82
N LYS A 149 -19.85 16.89 4.04
CA LYS A 149 -18.47 16.39 4.18
C LYS A 149 -17.48 17.52 3.94
N ILE A 150 -17.67 18.30 2.87
CA ILE A 150 -16.82 19.44 2.51
C ILE A 150 -16.88 20.53 3.58
N SER A 151 -18.07 20.93 4.03
CA SER A 151 -18.22 22.03 4.99
C SER A 151 -17.55 21.72 6.33
N ILE A 152 -17.67 20.50 6.84
CA ILE A 152 -17.03 20.07 8.08
C ILE A 152 -15.50 20.05 7.92
N CYS A 153 -14.99 19.50 6.81
CA CYS A 153 -13.54 19.46 6.56
C CYS A 153 -12.95 20.87 6.39
N GLU A 154 -13.64 21.79 5.70
CA GLU A 154 -13.21 23.19 5.57
C GLU A 154 -13.18 23.91 6.93
N ARG A 155 -14.17 23.67 7.79
CA ARG A 155 -14.22 24.23 9.15
C ARG A 155 -13.08 23.68 9.99
N ALA A 156 -12.91 22.36 10.02
CA ALA A 156 -11.84 21.71 10.77
C ALA A 156 -10.45 22.14 10.30
N TYR A 157 -10.24 22.28 8.98
CA TYR A 157 -8.99 22.77 8.41
C TYR A 157 -8.63 24.15 8.97
N LYS A 158 -9.57 25.11 8.91
CA LYS A 158 -9.33 26.47 9.44
C LYS A 158 -9.00 26.44 10.93
N LEU A 159 -9.79 25.72 11.73
CA LEU A 159 -9.53 25.59 13.17
C LEU A 159 -8.13 25.02 13.45
N LEU A 160 -7.74 23.95 12.75
CA LEU A 160 -6.44 23.32 12.94
C LEU A 160 -5.29 24.22 12.47
N THR A 161 -5.38 24.81 11.27
CA THR A 161 -4.25 25.58 10.70
C THR A 161 -4.14 26.98 11.29
N GLU A 162 -5.27 27.65 11.59
CA GLU A 162 -5.28 29.05 12.03
C GLU A 162 -5.19 29.18 13.56
N GLU A 163 -5.83 28.29 14.33
CA GLU A 163 -5.85 28.40 15.80
C GLU A 163 -4.85 27.49 16.51
N VAL A 164 -4.65 26.27 16.00
CA VAL A 164 -3.70 25.30 16.57
C VAL A 164 -2.31 25.42 15.92
N CYS A 165 -2.24 26.03 14.73
CA CYS A 165 -1.06 26.03 13.88
C CYS A 165 -0.58 24.61 13.55
N PHE A 166 -1.53 23.70 13.35
CA PHE A 166 -1.27 22.32 12.97
C PHE A 166 -0.74 22.27 11.53
N PRO A 167 0.34 21.53 11.23
CA PRO A 167 0.84 21.38 9.86
C PRO A 167 -0.23 20.71 8.97
N PRO A 168 -0.64 21.31 7.84
CA PRO A 168 -1.70 20.76 7.00
C PRO A 168 -1.34 19.40 6.39
N GLU A 169 -0.06 19.13 6.14
CA GLU A 169 0.44 17.83 5.68
C GLU A 169 0.25 16.70 6.71
N ASP A 170 -0.03 17.04 7.97
CA ASP A 170 -0.31 16.07 9.04
C ASP A 170 -1.80 15.87 9.30
N ILE A 171 -2.66 16.51 8.49
CA ILE A 171 -4.13 16.40 8.57
C ILE A 171 -4.59 15.38 7.53
N ILE A 172 -5.25 14.33 8.00
CA ILE A 172 -5.88 13.31 7.17
C ILE A 172 -7.39 13.43 7.37
N PHE A 173 -8.13 13.91 6.36
CA PHE A 173 -9.58 13.93 6.45
C PHE A 173 -10.16 12.55 6.18
N ASP A 174 -11.12 12.11 6.99
CA ASP A 174 -12.01 10.98 6.69
C ASP A 174 -13.43 11.51 6.42
N PRO A 175 -13.82 11.67 5.15
CA PRO A 175 -15.18 12.08 4.76
C PRO A 175 -16.27 11.05 5.06
N ASN A 176 -16.01 9.98 5.82
CA ASN A 176 -16.90 8.85 6.12
C ASN A 176 -17.26 8.00 4.89
N ILE A 177 -16.69 6.81 4.80
CA ILE A 177 -17.16 5.75 3.89
C ILE A 177 -18.31 4.99 4.55
N PHE A 178 -19.52 5.14 4.01
CA PHE A 178 -20.72 4.42 4.46
C PHE A 178 -21.07 3.23 3.58
N ALA A 179 -21.87 2.32 4.13
CA ALA A 179 -22.39 1.18 3.39
C ALA A 179 -23.37 1.64 2.31
N VAL A 180 -23.19 1.13 1.09
CA VAL A 180 -24.12 1.29 -0.04
C VAL A 180 -24.90 -0.01 -0.27
N ALA A 181 -25.88 0.02 -1.17
CA ALA A 181 -26.73 -1.14 -1.47
C ALA A 181 -27.40 -1.74 -0.22
N THR A 182 -27.82 -0.87 0.71
CA THR A 182 -28.47 -1.26 1.97
C THR A 182 -29.98 -1.51 1.80
N GLY A 183 -30.54 -1.21 0.62
CA GLY A 183 -31.99 -1.20 0.37
C GLY A 183 -32.69 0.08 0.83
N ILE A 184 -31.94 1.10 1.22
CA ILE A 184 -32.44 2.43 1.62
C ILE A 184 -31.96 3.41 0.54
N GLU A 185 -32.89 4.13 -0.09
CA GLU A 185 -32.61 4.98 -1.26
C GLU A 185 -31.65 6.12 -0.93
N GLU A 186 -31.78 6.68 0.27
CA GLU A 186 -30.94 7.75 0.80
C GLU A 186 -29.45 7.35 0.90
N HIS A 187 -29.15 6.05 0.95
CA HIS A 187 -27.78 5.55 1.05
C HIS A 187 -27.13 5.27 -0.32
N ASN A 188 -27.89 5.31 -1.41
CA ASN A 188 -27.39 4.96 -2.74
C ASN A 188 -26.25 5.87 -3.19
N ASN A 189 -26.28 7.15 -2.78
CA ASN A 189 -25.34 8.15 -3.24
C ASN A 189 -24.05 8.24 -2.40
N TYR A 190 -23.95 7.53 -1.27
CA TYR A 190 -22.81 7.66 -0.34
C TYR A 190 -21.44 7.41 -0.98
N GLY A 191 -21.34 6.51 -1.96
CA GLY A 191 -20.11 6.29 -2.72
C GLY A 191 -19.70 7.50 -3.55
N VAL A 192 -20.67 8.10 -4.27
CA VAL A 192 -20.48 9.32 -5.05
C VAL A 192 -20.15 10.50 -4.13
N ASP A 193 -20.89 10.66 -3.02
CA ASP A 193 -20.71 11.75 -2.08
C ASP A 193 -19.29 11.78 -1.49
N PHE A 194 -18.72 10.61 -1.19
CA PHE A 194 -17.32 10.50 -0.74
C PHE A 194 -16.34 10.92 -1.85
N ILE A 195 -16.53 10.44 -3.08
CA ILE A 195 -15.64 10.73 -4.22
C ILE A 195 -15.65 12.23 -4.56
N GLU A 196 -16.84 12.84 -4.58
CA GLU A 196 -16.98 14.29 -4.83
C GLU A 196 -16.39 15.13 -3.70
N ALA A 197 -16.63 14.74 -2.44
CA ALA A 197 -16.01 15.40 -1.29
C ALA A 197 -14.48 15.30 -1.33
N THR A 198 -13.93 14.13 -1.69
CA THR A 198 -12.49 13.92 -1.86
C THR A 198 -11.91 14.90 -2.87
N ARG A 199 -12.52 15.02 -4.06
CA ARG A 199 -12.07 15.95 -5.09
C ARG A 199 -12.07 17.39 -4.58
N ALA A 200 -13.17 17.82 -3.97
CA ALA A 200 -13.29 19.17 -3.44
C ALA A 200 -12.30 19.46 -2.31
N ILE A 201 -12.07 18.51 -1.40
CA ILE A 201 -11.09 18.63 -0.32
C ILE A 201 -9.70 18.83 -0.91
N LYS A 202 -9.27 17.98 -1.85
CA LYS A 202 -7.93 18.08 -2.46
C LYS A 202 -7.74 19.35 -3.30
N GLU A 203 -8.81 19.88 -3.89
CA GLU A 203 -8.77 21.15 -4.64
C GLU A 203 -8.71 22.38 -3.73
N LYS A 204 -9.45 22.37 -2.62
CA LYS A 204 -9.65 23.55 -1.77
C LYS A 204 -8.72 23.63 -0.57
N LEU A 205 -8.27 22.50 -0.04
CA LEU A 205 -7.50 22.38 1.20
C LEU A 205 -6.09 21.90 0.84
N PRO A 206 -5.11 22.82 0.74
CA PRO A 206 -3.75 22.45 0.34
C PRO A 206 -3.09 21.48 1.32
N TYR A 207 -2.25 20.59 0.79
CA TYR A 207 -1.38 19.66 1.51
C TYR A 207 -2.06 18.53 2.31
N VAL A 208 -3.35 18.63 2.61
CA VAL A 208 -4.05 17.61 3.40
C VAL A 208 -4.15 16.28 2.66
N HIS A 209 -4.32 15.21 3.43
CA HIS A 209 -4.60 13.85 2.95
C HIS A 209 -6.09 13.51 3.07
N VAL A 210 -6.53 12.51 2.31
CA VAL A 210 -7.89 11.95 2.39
C VAL A 210 -7.81 10.44 2.53
N SER A 211 -8.47 9.93 3.58
CA SER A 211 -8.55 8.52 3.93
C SER A 211 -9.99 8.07 4.14
N GLY A 212 -10.17 6.77 4.39
CA GLY A 212 -11.44 6.20 4.81
C GLY A 212 -11.37 4.68 5.03
N GLY A 213 -12.28 4.18 5.85
CA GLY A 213 -12.51 2.74 6.07
C GLY A 213 -13.20 2.07 4.87
N VAL A 214 -12.41 1.58 3.91
CA VAL A 214 -12.93 1.04 2.62
C VAL A 214 -13.85 -0.16 2.83
N SER A 215 -13.54 -1.00 3.83
CA SER A 215 -14.34 -2.18 4.16
C SER A 215 -15.80 -1.87 4.54
N ASN A 216 -16.07 -0.66 5.05
CA ASN A 216 -17.41 -0.22 5.47
C ASN A 216 -18.40 -0.14 4.30
N LEU A 217 -17.91 0.26 3.12
CA LEU A 217 -18.69 0.38 1.88
C LEU A 217 -19.48 -0.89 1.54
N SER A 218 -18.87 -2.03 1.84
CA SER A 218 -19.31 -3.36 1.43
C SER A 218 -20.08 -4.13 2.51
N PHE A 219 -20.49 -3.49 3.60
CA PHE A 219 -21.12 -4.19 4.74
C PHE A 219 -22.42 -4.91 4.39
N SER A 220 -23.18 -4.42 3.42
CA SER A 220 -24.40 -5.07 2.91
C SER A 220 -24.13 -6.47 2.33
N PHE A 221 -22.87 -6.78 1.96
CA PHE A 221 -22.46 -8.05 1.35
C PHE A 221 -21.57 -8.90 2.28
N ARG A 222 -21.66 -8.71 3.61
CA ARG A 222 -20.96 -9.60 4.57
C ARG A 222 -21.27 -11.07 4.29
N GLY A 223 -20.21 -11.88 4.21
CA GLY A 223 -20.29 -13.30 3.84
C GLY A 223 -20.06 -13.58 2.35
N ASN A 224 -19.99 -12.56 1.49
CA ASN A 224 -19.63 -12.70 0.09
C ASN A 224 -18.34 -11.92 -0.23
N ASN A 225 -17.19 -12.49 0.13
CA ASN A 225 -15.89 -11.80 -0.01
C ASN A 225 -15.59 -11.40 -1.46
N LEU A 226 -15.96 -12.22 -2.46
CA LEU A 226 -15.69 -11.90 -3.86
C LEU A 226 -16.35 -10.57 -4.28
N VAL A 227 -17.62 -10.36 -3.90
CA VAL A 227 -18.33 -9.11 -4.19
C VAL A 227 -17.74 -7.96 -3.39
N ARG A 228 -17.36 -8.18 -2.12
CA ARG A 228 -16.75 -7.14 -1.28
C ARG A 228 -15.42 -6.65 -1.87
N GLU A 229 -14.53 -7.57 -2.23
CA GLU A 229 -13.22 -7.26 -2.81
C GLU A 229 -13.37 -6.53 -4.16
N ALA A 230 -14.35 -6.90 -4.98
CA ALA A 230 -14.69 -6.17 -6.20
C ALA A 230 -15.18 -4.74 -5.90
N MET A 231 -16.07 -4.57 -4.90
CA MET A 231 -16.53 -3.25 -4.46
C MET A 231 -15.40 -2.36 -3.97
N HIS A 232 -14.48 -2.89 -3.17
CA HIS A 232 -13.31 -2.15 -2.67
C HIS A 232 -12.44 -1.66 -3.83
N SER A 233 -12.15 -2.56 -4.77
CA SER A 233 -11.25 -2.28 -5.89
C SER A 233 -11.83 -1.24 -6.86
N VAL A 234 -13.13 -1.34 -7.19
CA VAL A 234 -13.83 -0.35 -8.01
C VAL A 234 -13.92 1.00 -7.31
N PHE A 235 -14.25 1.02 -6.01
CA PHE A 235 -14.31 2.26 -5.25
C PHE A 235 -12.96 2.96 -5.19
N LEU A 236 -11.90 2.22 -4.84
CA LEU A 236 -10.54 2.76 -4.78
C LEU A 236 -10.08 3.30 -6.13
N TYR A 237 -10.37 2.60 -7.24
CA TYR A 237 -10.04 3.08 -8.59
C TYR A 237 -10.60 4.50 -8.86
N HIS A 238 -11.87 4.74 -8.50
CA HIS A 238 -12.49 6.05 -8.69
C HIS A 238 -12.10 7.08 -7.62
N ALA A 239 -11.96 6.68 -6.37
CA ALA A 239 -11.61 7.58 -5.26
C ALA A 239 -10.16 8.07 -5.38
N ILE A 240 -9.22 7.22 -5.79
CA ILE A 240 -7.82 7.60 -6.04
C ILE A 240 -7.74 8.55 -7.23
N ALA A 241 -8.49 8.29 -8.30
CA ALA A 241 -8.59 9.23 -9.42
C ALA A 241 -9.16 10.60 -9.02
N ALA A 242 -9.98 10.66 -7.95
CA ALA A 242 -10.47 11.90 -7.36
C ALA A 242 -9.50 12.55 -6.36
N GLY A 243 -8.41 11.86 -5.98
CA GLY A 243 -7.35 12.39 -5.11
C GLY A 243 -7.26 11.76 -3.72
N MET A 244 -7.97 10.65 -3.46
CA MET A 244 -7.77 9.83 -2.25
C MET A 244 -6.36 9.25 -2.27
N ASP A 245 -5.60 9.49 -1.20
CA ASP A 245 -4.17 9.14 -1.13
C ASP A 245 -3.84 8.15 -0.01
N MET A 246 -4.78 7.86 0.89
CA MET A 246 -4.64 6.83 1.92
C MET A 246 -5.94 6.02 2.05
N GLY A 247 -5.89 4.82 2.60
CA GLY A 247 -7.12 4.10 2.94
C GLY A 247 -6.90 2.92 3.87
N ILE A 248 -7.85 2.72 4.79
CA ILE A 248 -7.88 1.58 5.71
C ILE A 248 -8.49 0.39 4.96
N VAL A 249 -7.64 -0.59 4.66
CA VAL A 249 -7.92 -1.70 3.74
C VAL A 249 -7.35 -3.01 4.28
N ASN A 250 -7.91 -4.12 3.81
CA ASN A 250 -7.23 -5.40 3.89
C ASN A 250 -6.23 -5.52 2.72
N ALA A 251 -5.00 -5.08 2.95
CA ALA A 251 -3.93 -5.05 1.93
C ALA A 251 -3.74 -6.40 1.20
N GLY A 252 -4.00 -7.53 1.87
CA GLY A 252 -3.88 -8.85 1.28
C GLY A 252 -5.00 -9.28 0.33
N GLN A 253 -6.16 -8.61 0.36
CA GLN A 253 -7.41 -9.01 -0.30
C GLN A 253 -7.96 -8.00 -1.31
N LEU A 254 -7.15 -7.06 -1.82
CA LEU A 254 -7.57 -6.20 -2.91
C LEU A 254 -7.52 -6.96 -4.24
N ALA A 255 -8.64 -6.96 -4.97
CA ALA A 255 -8.69 -7.52 -6.33
C ALA A 255 -8.02 -6.55 -7.32
N ILE A 256 -7.51 -7.08 -8.43
CA ILE A 256 -7.01 -6.25 -9.53
C ILE A 256 -8.23 -5.80 -10.32
N TYR A 257 -8.37 -4.50 -10.56
CA TYR A 257 -9.59 -3.94 -11.16
C TYR A 257 -9.92 -4.55 -12.54
N GLU A 258 -8.90 -4.93 -13.33
CA GLU A 258 -9.08 -5.56 -14.64
C GLU A 258 -9.46 -7.04 -14.57
N ASP A 259 -9.09 -7.72 -13.48
CA ASP A 259 -9.38 -9.16 -13.31
C ASP A 259 -10.79 -9.40 -12.77
N ILE A 260 -11.49 -8.33 -12.35
CA ILE A 260 -12.89 -8.43 -11.94
C ILE A 260 -13.73 -8.82 -13.15
N GLU A 261 -14.50 -9.90 -13.02
CA GLU A 261 -15.39 -10.38 -14.07
C GLU A 261 -16.25 -9.22 -14.62
N PRO A 262 -16.32 -9.02 -15.96
CA PRO A 262 -16.93 -7.83 -16.55
C PRO A 262 -18.36 -7.53 -16.09
N GLU A 263 -19.22 -8.54 -15.98
CA GLU A 263 -20.59 -8.35 -15.49
C GLU A 263 -20.60 -7.86 -14.02
N LEU A 264 -19.81 -8.49 -13.15
CA LEU A 264 -19.66 -8.07 -11.76
C LEU A 264 -19.08 -6.66 -11.66
N ARG A 265 -18.04 -6.33 -12.43
CA ARG A 265 -17.42 -5.00 -12.44
C ARG A 265 -18.44 -3.92 -12.80
N THR A 266 -19.18 -4.10 -13.89
CA THR A 266 -20.20 -3.13 -14.30
C THR A 266 -21.31 -2.97 -13.25
N ARG A 267 -21.78 -4.07 -12.64
CA ARG A 267 -22.81 -4.00 -11.59
C ARG A 267 -22.31 -3.33 -10.31
N VAL A 268 -21.05 -3.55 -9.94
CA VAL A 268 -20.41 -2.88 -8.81
C VAL A 268 -20.27 -1.38 -9.10
N GLU A 269 -19.76 -1.00 -10.27
CA GLU A 269 -19.69 0.42 -10.67
C GLU A 269 -21.05 1.11 -10.69
N ASP A 270 -22.10 0.41 -11.16
CA ASP A 270 -23.46 0.95 -11.15
C ASP A 270 -23.91 1.32 -9.73
N VAL A 271 -23.55 0.51 -8.73
CA VAL A 271 -23.85 0.78 -7.31
C VAL A 271 -22.95 1.86 -6.74
N ILE A 272 -21.62 1.77 -6.90
CA ILE A 272 -20.67 2.71 -6.30
C ILE A 272 -20.86 4.13 -6.83
N LEU A 273 -21.09 4.25 -8.15
CA LEU A 273 -21.27 5.53 -8.83
C LEU A 273 -22.74 5.93 -8.99
N ASN A 274 -23.67 5.18 -8.39
CA ASN A 274 -25.10 5.44 -8.44
C ASN A 274 -25.61 5.75 -9.88
N ARG A 275 -25.21 4.95 -10.88
CA ARG A 275 -25.46 5.25 -12.31
C ARG A 275 -26.89 4.96 -12.75
N ARG A 276 -27.64 4.22 -11.94
CA ARG A 276 -28.97 3.71 -12.26
C ARG A 276 -29.75 3.35 -10.98
N ASP A 277 -31.05 3.54 -11.02
CA ASP A 277 -31.93 3.35 -9.84
C ASP A 277 -32.02 1.88 -9.39
N ASP A 278 -31.94 0.93 -10.33
CA ASP A 278 -32.01 -0.51 -10.06
C ASP A 278 -30.63 -1.16 -9.82
N ALA A 279 -29.59 -0.37 -9.54
CA ALA A 279 -28.22 -0.86 -9.33
C ALA A 279 -28.13 -1.86 -8.17
N THR A 280 -28.75 -1.52 -7.03
CA THR A 280 -28.74 -2.35 -5.82
C THR A 280 -29.36 -3.72 -6.06
N ASP A 281 -30.55 -3.77 -6.66
CA ASP A 281 -31.26 -5.02 -6.95
C ASP A 281 -30.46 -5.92 -7.91
N ARG A 282 -29.87 -5.31 -8.94
CA ARG A 282 -29.01 -6.02 -9.90
C ARG A 282 -27.76 -6.58 -9.22
N LEU A 283 -27.10 -5.82 -8.35
CA LEU A 283 -25.92 -6.33 -7.66
C LEU A 283 -26.29 -7.45 -6.69
N LEU A 284 -27.41 -7.35 -5.98
CA LEU A 284 -27.92 -8.42 -5.10
C LEU A 284 -28.23 -9.71 -5.87
N GLU A 285 -28.91 -9.61 -7.01
CA GLU A 285 -29.20 -10.75 -7.89
C GLU A 285 -27.91 -11.42 -8.40
N ALA A 286 -26.92 -10.62 -8.80
CA ALA A 286 -25.62 -11.14 -9.19
C ALA A 286 -24.86 -11.74 -8.00
N ALA A 287 -24.91 -11.11 -6.84
CA ALA A 287 -24.21 -11.54 -5.64
C ALA A 287 -24.63 -12.95 -5.23
N GLU A 288 -25.89 -13.36 -5.39
CA GLU A 288 -26.34 -14.74 -5.14
C GLU A 288 -25.64 -15.77 -6.05
N ARG A 289 -25.40 -15.42 -7.33
CA ARG A 289 -24.62 -16.27 -8.25
C ARG A 289 -23.16 -16.41 -7.80
N PHE A 290 -22.62 -15.39 -7.15
CA PHE A 290 -21.24 -15.35 -6.66
C PHE A 290 -21.09 -15.86 -5.20
N LYS A 291 -22.19 -15.97 -4.43
CA LYS A 291 -22.22 -16.43 -3.02
C LYS A 291 -21.81 -17.90 -2.84
N GLY A 292 -22.02 -18.71 -3.89
CA GLY A 292 -21.81 -20.16 -3.88
C GLY A 292 -20.36 -20.66 -3.98
N GLN A 293 -19.37 -19.77 -4.14
CA GLN A 293 -17.96 -20.17 -4.24
C GLN A 293 -17.21 -20.23 -2.89
N GLY A 294 -17.83 -19.79 -1.79
CA GLY A 294 -17.18 -19.71 -0.47
C GLY A 294 -17.11 -21.01 0.35
N GLY A 295 -17.73 -22.11 -0.10
CA GLY A 295 -17.83 -23.36 0.68
C GLY A 295 -17.49 -24.66 -0.05
N LYS A 296 -17.44 -24.66 -1.39
CA LYS A 296 -16.69 -25.70 -2.10
C LYS A 296 -15.24 -25.24 -2.06
N ARG A 297 -14.30 -26.14 -1.70
CA ARG A 297 -12.91 -25.99 -2.14
C ARG A 297 -13.02 -25.53 -3.59
N LYS A 298 -12.63 -24.28 -3.89
CA LYS A 298 -12.35 -23.91 -5.27
C LYS A 298 -11.41 -25.03 -5.72
N VAL A 299 -11.90 -25.88 -6.62
CA VAL A 299 -10.99 -26.43 -7.60
C VAL A 299 -10.41 -25.15 -8.17
N GLU A 300 -9.13 -24.87 -7.85
CA GLU A 300 -8.46 -23.71 -8.43
C GLU A 300 -8.84 -23.70 -9.90
N ASP A 301 -9.38 -22.57 -10.37
CA ASP A 301 -9.65 -22.44 -11.79
C ASP A 301 -8.27 -22.42 -12.46
N LEU A 302 -7.84 -23.61 -12.87
CA LEU A 302 -6.59 -23.87 -13.53
C LEU A 302 -6.78 -23.80 -15.05
N SER A 303 -7.86 -23.22 -15.56
CA SER A 303 -8.05 -23.03 -17.01
C SER A 303 -6.92 -22.21 -17.62
N TRP A 304 -6.38 -21.21 -16.90
CA TRP A 304 -5.18 -20.48 -17.29
C TRP A 304 -3.95 -21.39 -17.44
N ARG A 305 -3.93 -22.58 -16.82
CA ARG A 305 -2.86 -23.58 -17.00
C ARG A 305 -2.86 -24.21 -18.40
N GLU A 306 -3.96 -24.13 -19.13
CA GLU A 306 -4.05 -24.63 -20.51
C GLU A 306 -3.39 -23.67 -21.51
N ALA A 307 -3.08 -22.44 -21.09
CA ALA A 307 -2.41 -21.44 -21.91
C ALA A 307 -0.91 -21.77 -22.14
N PRO A 308 -0.28 -21.16 -23.17
CA PRO A 308 1.17 -21.23 -23.37
C PRO A 308 1.96 -20.78 -22.14
N VAL A 309 3.16 -21.34 -21.93
CA VAL A 309 3.97 -21.11 -20.72
C VAL A 309 4.26 -19.63 -20.48
N GLU A 310 4.43 -18.83 -21.54
CA GLU A 310 4.66 -17.39 -21.48
C GLU A 310 3.45 -16.64 -20.90
N GLU A 311 2.24 -17.02 -21.31
CA GLU A 311 0.99 -16.46 -20.78
C GLU A 311 0.75 -16.91 -19.33
N ARG A 312 1.12 -18.16 -18.99
CA ARG A 312 1.04 -18.67 -17.61
C ARG A 312 1.97 -17.95 -16.66
N ILE A 313 3.21 -17.68 -17.09
CA ILE A 313 4.18 -16.90 -16.32
C ILE A 313 3.65 -15.48 -16.11
N THR A 314 3.13 -14.85 -17.17
CA THR A 314 2.53 -13.50 -17.07
C THR A 314 1.37 -13.49 -16.08
N HIS A 315 0.45 -14.43 -16.19
CA HIS A 315 -0.68 -14.57 -15.27
C HIS A 315 -0.20 -14.79 -13.82
N ALA A 316 0.76 -15.68 -13.59
CA ALA A 316 1.30 -15.93 -12.26
C ALA A 316 1.96 -14.68 -11.64
N LEU A 317 2.66 -13.88 -12.44
CA LEU A 317 3.25 -12.62 -12.00
C LEU A 317 2.18 -11.58 -11.68
N VAL A 318 1.24 -11.32 -12.60
CA VAL A 318 0.17 -10.32 -12.42
C VAL A 318 -0.71 -10.65 -11.21
N SER A 319 -1.11 -11.92 -11.07
CA SER A 319 -1.96 -12.37 -9.97
C SER A 319 -1.19 -12.70 -8.68
N GLY A 320 0.14 -12.62 -8.67
CA GLY A 320 0.97 -12.91 -7.50
C GLY A 320 0.91 -14.38 -7.03
N ILE A 321 0.81 -15.33 -7.96
CA ILE A 321 0.70 -16.78 -7.70
C ILE A 321 2.09 -17.43 -7.74
N ALA A 322 2.57 -17.90 -6.57
CA ALA A 322 3.87 -18.54 -6.43
C ALA A 322 3.88 -20.06 -6.67
N THR A 323 2.71 -20.71 -6.70
CA THR A 323 2.59 -22.18 -6.64
C THR A 323 3.22 -22.90 -7.83
N PHE A 324 2.98 -22.43 -9.06
CA PHE A 324 3.40 -23.11 -10.29
C PHE A 324 4.58 -22.43 -10.99
N ILE A 325 5.05 -21.30 -10.47
CA ILE A 325 6.03 -20.46 -11.17
C ILE A 325 7.33 -21.20 -11.45
N VAL A 326 7.76 -22.09 -10.55
CA VAL A 326 8.98 -22.89 -10.72
C VAL A 326 8.84 -23.88 -11.88
N GLU A 327 7.70 -24.56 -11.97
CA GLU A 327 7.42 -25.53 -13.04
C GLU A 327 7.32 -24.83 -14.40
N ASP A 328 6.63 -23.69 -14.47
CA ASP A 328 6.52 -22.91 -15.69
C ASP A 328 7.85 -22.31 -16.12
N THR A 329 8.64 -21.82 -15.15
CA THR A 329 9.97 -21.29 -15.41
C THR A 329 10.89 -22.38 -15.96
N GLU A 330 10.78 -23.62 -15.45
CA GLU A 330 11.51 -24.77 -15.98
C GLU A 330 11.07 -25.14 -17.40
N GLU A 331 9.76 -25.15 -17.68
CA GLU A 331 9.26 -25.40 -19.03
C GLU A 331 9.74 -24.33 -20.02
N ALA A 332 9.69 -23.04 -19.63
CA ALA A 332 10.20 -21.94 -20.43
C ALA A 332 11.71 -22.05 -20.64
N ARG A 333 12.47 -22.46 -19.61
CA ARG A 333 13.92 -22.69 -19.69
C ARG A 333 14.28 -23.78 -20.69
N GLN A 334 13.49 -24.85 -20.77
CA GLN A 334 13.73 -25.94 -21.73
C GLN A 334 13.45 -25.52 -23.18
N LYS A 335 12.55 -24.54 -23.39
CA LYS A 335 12.26 -23.96 -24.71
C LYS A 335 13.23 -22.85 -25.11
N ALA A 336 13.82 -22.18 -24.13
CA ALA A 336 14.75 -21.07 -24.35
C ALA A 336 16.16 -21.58 -24.70
N THR A 337 16.85 -20.86 -25.59
CA THR A 337 18.26 -21.15 -25.93
C THR A 337 19.19 -21.00 -24.74
N ARG A 338 18.87 -20.06 -23.84
CA ARG A 338 19.64 -19.73 -22.64
C ARG A 338 18.67 -19.47 -21.49
N PRO A 339 18.95 -19.91 -20.25
CA PRO A 339 18.14 -19.57 -19.09
C PRO A 339 17.91 -18.06 -18.92
N LEU A 340 18.91 -17.23 -19.27
CA LEU A 340 18.79 -15.77 -19.25
C LEU A 340 17.63 -15.24 -20.10
N HIS A 341 17.34 -15.86 -21.25
CA HIS A 341 16.24 -15.42 -22.12
C HIS A 341 14.85 -15.63 -21.49
N VAL A 342 14.73 -16.51 -20.47
CA VAL A 342 13.49 -16.65 -19.70
C VAL A 342 13.26 -15.41 -18.83
N ILE A 343 14.34 -14.86 -18.26
CA ILE A 343 14.32 -13.62 -17.49
C ILE A 343 13.99 -12.46 -18.42
N GLU A 344 14.76 -12.27 -19.49
CA GLU A 344 14.62 -11.14 -20.42
C GLU A 344 13.35 -11.18 -21.29
N GLY A 345 12.73 -12.36 -21.44
CA GLY A 345 11.48 -12.54 -22.19
C GLY A 345 10.27 -12.66 -21.25
N PRO A 346 9.69 -13.86 -21.06
CA PRO A 346 8.39 -14.04 -20.44
C PRO A 346 8.27 -13.48 -19.02
N LEU A 347 9.34 -13.51 -18.23
CA LEU A 347 9.34 -12.94 -16.88
C LEU A 347 9.33 -11.39 -16.92
N MET A 348 10.16 -10.78 -17.74
CA MET A 348 10.17 -9.32 -17.95
C MET A 348 8.86 -8.83 -18.59
N ASP A 349 8.32 -9.55 -19.57
CA ASP A 349 7.04 -9.20 -20.19
C ASP A 349 5.91 -9.17 -19.16
N GLY A 350 5.85 -10.16 -18.26
CA GLY A 350 4.89 -10.15 -17.15
C GLY A 350 5.10 -8.99 -16.18
N MET A 351 6.35 -8.65 -15.86
CA MET A 351 6.66 -7.50 -15.00
C MET A 351 6.34 -6.16 -15.66
N ASN A 352 6.45 -6.05 -16.98
CA ASN A 352 6.03 -4.86 -17.73
C ASN A 352 4.51 -4.63 -17.59
N VAL A 353 3.71 -5.71 -17.68
CA VAL A 353 2.25 -5.64 -17.45
C VAL A 353 1.93 -5.19 -16.02
N VAL A 354 2.65 -5.72 -15.02
CA VAL A 354 2.53 -5.28 -13.62
C VAL A 354 2.84 -3.78 -13.50
N GLY A 355 3.89 -3.29 -14.16
CA GLY A 355 4.26 -1.87 -14.21
C GLY A 355 3.17 -0.99 -14.83
N ASP A 356 2.59 -1.41 -15.95
CA ASP A 356 1.51 -0.69 -16.64
C ASP A 356 0.23 -0.63 -15.78
N LEU A 357 -0.14 -1.73 -15.13
CA LEU A 357 -1.29 -1.79 -14.22
C LEU A 357 -1.09 -0.91 -12.99
N PHE A 358 0.11 -0.89 -12.42
CA PHE A 358 0.45 -0.03 -11.30
C PHE A 358 0.45 1.46 -11.71
N GLY A 359 1.09 1.79 -12.84
CA GLY A 359 1.15 3.16 -13.37
C GLY A 359 -0.21 3.74 -13.76
N SER A 360 -1.18 2.88 -14.11
CA SER A 360 -2.56 3.26 -14.40
C SER A 360 -3.49 3.24 -13.19
N GLY A 361 -2.99 2.92 -11.99
CA GLY A 361 -3.79 2.85 -10.76
C GLY A 361 -4.76 1.66 -10.68
N LYS A 362 -4.60 0.67 -11.57
CA LYS A 362 -5.43 -0.55 -11.62
C LYS A 362 -4.88 -1.68 -10.75
N MET A 363 -3.63 -1.53 -10.32
CA MET A 363 -2.95 -2.39 -9.37
C MET A 363 -2.33 -1.53 -8.26
N PHE A 364 -2.34 -2.03 -7.02
CA PHE A 364 -1.85 -1.36 -5.84
C PHE A 364 -0.50 -1.92 -5.37
N LEU A 365 0.23 -1.16 -4.55
CA LEU A 365 1.55 -1.56 -4.05
C LEU A 365 1.59 -2.97 -3.41
N PRO A 366 0.62 -3.38 -2.56
CA PRO A 366 0.49 -4.77 -2.10
C PRO A 366 0.59 -5.83 -3.18
N GLN A 367 -0.08 -5.62 -4.32
CA GLN A 367 -0.12 -6.56 -5.43
C GLN A 367 1.23 -6.59 -6.14
N VAL A 368 1.85 -5.44 -6.38
CA VAL A 368 3.19 -5.33 -6.96
C VAL A 368 4.24 -6.07 -6.11
N VAL A 369 4.16 -5.94 -4.78
CA VAL A 369 5.06 -6.66 -3.85
C VAL A 369 4.87 -8.18 -3.97
N LYS A 370 3.64 -8.67 -4.12
CA LYS A 370 3.38 -10.10 -4.38
C LYS A 370 3.95 -10.54 -5.72
N SER A 371 3.76 -9.78 -6.80
CA SER A 371 4.34 -10.05 -8.12
C SER A 371 5.87 -10.15 -8.05
N ALA A 372 6.52 -9.21 -7.33
CA ALA A 372 7.96 -9.23 -7.14
C ALA A 372 8.46 -10.48 -6.39
N ARG A 373 7.69 -11.02 -5.43
CA ARG A 373 8.02 -12.28 -4.76
C ARG A 373 7.97 -13.47 -5.71
N VAL A 374 6.95 -13.53 -6.57
CA VAL A 374 6.82 -14.57 -7.60
C VAL A 374 7.99 -14.50 -8.58
N MET A 375 8.34 -13.29 -9.04
CA MET A 375 9.51 -13.04 -9.89
C MET A 375 10.80 -13.54 -9.24
N LYS A 376 11.04 -13.18 -7.98
CA LYS A 376 12.24 -13.62 -7.24
C LYS A 376 12.34 -15.14 -7.16
N GLN A 377 11.23 -15.84 -6.94
CA GLN A 377 11.19 -17.30 -6.89
C GLN A 377 11.51 -17.93 -8.26
N ALA A 378 10.98 -17.36 -9.36
CA ALA A 378 11.29 -17.79 -10.71
C ALA A 378 12.79 -17.65 -11.03
N VAL A 379 13.36 -16.47 -10.76
CA VAL A 379 14.78 -16.19 -10.99
C VAL A 379 15.68 -17.10 -10.15
N ALA A 380 15.34 -17.32 -8.88
CA ALA A 380 16.09 -18.22 -8.01
C ALA A 380 16.15 -19.66 -8.55
N HIS A 381 15.10 -20.12 -9.26
CA HIS A 381 15.11 -21.42 -9.94
C HIS A 381 16.06 -21.47 -11.14
N LEU A 382 16.22 -20.36 -11.86
CA LEU A 382 17.10 -20.27 -13.03
C LEU A 382 18.59 -20.17 -12.68
N MET A 383 18.92 -19.63 -11.49
CA MET A 383 20.31 -19.36 -11.07
C MET A 383 21.25 -20.58 -11.22
N PRO A 384 20.91 -21.80 -10.73
CA PRO A 384 21.81 -22.95 -10.84
C PRO A 384 22.10 -23.36 -12.30
N PHE A 385 21.14 -23.17 -13.21
CA PHE A 385 21.31 -23.48 -14.64
C PHE A 385 22.16 -22.43 -15.34
N MET A 386 22.02 -21.16 -14.94
CA MET A 386 22.88 -20.08 -15.41
C MET A 386 24.32 -20.31 -14.97
N ASP A 387 24.56 -20.68 -13.71
CA ASP A 387 25.91 -20.96 -13.22
C ASP A 387 26.54 -22.15 -13.95
N LYS A 388 25.77 -23.22 -14.20
CA LYS A 388 26.22 -24.37 -14.98
C LYS A 388 26.52 -24.02 -16.45
N GLU A 389 25.68 -23.22 -17.11
CA GLU A 389 25.93 -22.74 -18.47
C GLU A 389 27.23 -21.91 -18.54
N LYS A 390 27.47 -21.07 -17.52
CA LYS A 390 28.71 -20.30 -17.41
C LYS A 390 29.93 -21.20 -17.25
N GLU A 391 29.86 -22.23 -16.41
CA GLU A 391 30.93 -23.24 -16.28
C GLU A 391 31.19 -23.99 -17.59
N GLU A 392 30.13 -24.45 -18.27
CA GLU A 392 30.22 -25.21 -19.54
C GLU A 392 30.81 -24.39 -20.69
N LEU A 393 30.52 -23.08 -20.73
CA LEU A 393 31.08 -22.15 -21.70
C LEU A 393 32.50 -21.68 -21.35
N GLY A 394 33.09 -22.17 -20.25
CA GLY A 394 34.38 -21.71 -19.75
C GLY A 394 34.36 -20.24 -19.32
N LEU A 395 33.17 -19.72 -19.04
CA LEU A 395 32.89 -18.37 -18.56
C LEU A 395 32.80 -18.36 -17.03
N GLU A 396 33.75 -18.99 -16.34
CA GLU A 396 33.95 -18.75 -14.90
C GLU A 396 34.12 -17.23 -14.70
N GLY A 397 33.06 -16.56 -14.20
CA GLY A 397 33.01 -15.10 -14.07
C GLY A 397 32.10 -14.34 -15.05
N ALA A 398 31.24 -15.00 -15.84
CA ALA A 398 30.22 -14.29 -16.62
C ALA A 398 29.27 -13.51 -15.69
N ARG A 399 29.29 -12.18 -15.83
CA ARG A 399 28.68 -11.20 -14.91
C ARG A 399 27.15 -11.33 -14.79
N ALA A 400 26.62 -10.80 -13.68
CA ALA A 400 25.22 -10.37 -13.60
C ALA A 400 24.82 -9.51 -14.81
N ALA A 401 23.51 -9.28 -15.06
CA ALA A 401 23.06 -8.41 -16.17
C ALA A 401 23.77 -7.04 -16.16
N GLY A 402 24.12 -6.60 -14.96
CA GLY A 402 25.14 -5.62 -14.63
C GLY A 402 25.27 -5.55 -13.10
N LYS A 403 26.29 -4.87 -12.62
CA LYS A 403 26.44 -4.53 -11.20
C LYS A 403 26.05 -3.07 -11.01
N ILE A 404 25.06 -2.82 -10.15
CA ILE A 404 24.52 -1.49 -9.91
C ILE A 404 24.77 -1.09 -8.47
N LEU A 405 25.37 0.08 -8.27
CA LEU A 405 25.51 0.67 -6.95
C LEU A 405 24.36 1.64 -6.71
N LEU A 406 23.62 1.49 -5.61
CA LEU A 406 22.57 2.40 -5.21
C LEU A 406 22.96 3.13 -3.92
N ALA A 407 22.75 4.44 -3.86
CA ALA A 407 23.03 5.25 -2.68
C ALA A 407 22.07 6.43 -2.56
N THR A 408 21.59 6.71 -1.35
CA THR A 408 20.95 8.00 -1.07
C THR A 408 22.05 9.01 -0.72
N VAL A 409 22.08 10.14 -1.45
CA VAL A 409 23.19 11.10 -1.40
C VAL A 409 23.36 11.75 -0.04
N LYS A 410 24.54 12.33 0.19
CA LYS A 410 24.88 13.00 1.44
C LYS A 410 23.86 14.09 1.79
N GLY A 411 23.44 14.10 3.05
CA GLY A 411 22.46 15.06 3.54
C GLY A 411 21.00 14.61 3.32
N ASP A 412 20.78 13.45 2.70
CA ASP A 412 19.45 12.90 2.47
C ASP A 412 19.29 11.53 3.17
N VAL A 413 18.09 11.29 3.69
CA VAL A 413 17.68 10.05 4.39
C VAL A 413 16.58 9.29 3.66
N HIS A 414 15.98 9.89 2.65
CA HIS A 414 14.84 9.30 1.96
C HIS A 414 15.33 8.19 1.03
N ASP A 415 14.95 6.95 1.31
CA ASP A 415 15.49 5.75 0.65
C ASP A 415 14.41 4.79 0.14
N ILE A 416 13.14 5.09 0.34
CA ILE A 416 12.02 4.24 -0.10
C ILE A 416 12.12 3.98 -1.61
N GLY A 417 12.31 5.02 -2.41
CA GLY A 417 12.49 4.89 -3.86
C GLY A 417 13.69 4.03 -4.24
N LYS A 418 14.85 4.28 -3.60
CA LYS A 418 16.07 3.47 -3.76
C LYS A 418 15.81 2.00 -3.47
N ASN A 419 15.14 1.69 -2.37
CA ASN A 419 14.88 0.33 -1.92
C ASN A 419 13.95 -0.40 -2.88
N ILE A 420 12.92 0.29 -3.40
CA ILE A 420 12.03 -0.26 -4.44
C ILE A 420 12.83 -0.58 -5.71
N VAL A 421 13.62 0.37 -6.22
CA VAL A 421 14.46 0.18 -7.40
C VAL A 421 15.46 -0.97 -7.18
N GLY A 422 16.08 -1.04 -6.00
CA GLY A 422 16.99 -2.12 -5.64
C GLY A 422 16.33 -3.49 -5.68
N VAL A 423 15.13 -3.62 -5.10
CA VAL A 423 14.35 -4.86 -5.16
C VAL A 423 14.00 -5.23 -6.61
N VAL A 424 13.55 -4.26 -7.42
CA VAL A 424 13.21 -4.49 -8.84
C VAL A 424 14.44 -4.91 -9.65
N LEU A 425 15.58 -4.26 -9.46
CA LEU A 425 16.84 -4.59 -10.16
C LEU A 425 17.36 -5.97 -9.77
N GLN A 426 17.32 -6.33 -8.48
CA GLN A 426 17.67 -7.68 -8.02
C GLN A 426 16.74 -8.74 -8.63
N CYS A 427 15.45 -8.44 -8.76
CA CYS A 427 14.49 -9.30 -9.46
C CYS A 427 14.81 -9.46 -10.96
N ASN A 428 15.61 -8.54 -11.54
CA ASN A 428 16.03 -8.58 -12.94
C ASN A 428 17.48 -9.03 -13.14
N ASN A 429 18.01 -9.81 -12.19
CA ASN A 429 19.34 -10.41 -12.26
C ASN A 429 20.50 -9.38 -12.32
N TYR A 430 20.30 -8.18 -11.77
CA TYR A 430 21.39 -7.24 -11.48
C TYR A 430 21.97 -7.51 -10.09
N GLU A 431 23.29 -7.37 -9.96
CA GLU A 431 23.94 -7.36 -8.65
C GLU A 431 23.82 -5.95 -8.07
N VAL A 432 22.98 -5.78 -7.04
CA VAL A 432 22.75 -4.48 -6.41
C VAL A 432 23.59 -4.33 -5.15
N ILE A 433 24.47 -3.33 -5.13
CA ILE A 433 25.22 -2.88 -3.96
C ILE A 433 24.53 -1.65 -3.39
N ASP A 434 23.83 -1.82 -2.27
CA ASP A 434 23.17 -0.72 -1.59
C ASP A 434 24.06 -0.13 -0.49
N LEU A 435 24.46 1.14 -0.66
CA LEU A 435 25.27 1.87 0.32
C LEU A 435 24.47 2.51 1.46
N GLY A 436 23.14 2.45 1.41
CA GLY A 436 22.25 3.06 2.38
C GLY A 436 22.07 4.56 2.16
N VAL A 437 21.99 5.31 3.27
CA VAL A 437 21.63 6.73 3.27
C VAL A 437 22.74 7.66 3.72
N MET A 438 22.58 8.95 3.41
CA MET A 438 23.55 10.01 3.70
C MET A 438 24.97 9.70 3.21
N VAL A 439 25.10 9.12 2.02
CA VAL A 439 26.37 8.59 1.53
C VAL A 439 27.19 9.70 0.85
N PRO A 440 28.43 9.99 1.29
CA PRO A 440 29.30 10.97 0.66
C PRO A 440 29.72 10.56 -0.76
N ALA A 441 29.83 11.53 -1.68
CA ALA A 441 30.27 11.33 -3.06
C ALA A 441 31.54 10.46 -3.17
N GLN A 442 32.57 10.78 -2.37
CA GLN A 442 33.82 10.03 -2.38
C GLN A 442 33.62 8.53 -2.09
N LYS A 443 32.79 8.18 -1.10
CA LYS A 443 32.52 6.77 -0.75
C LYS A 443 31.77 6.05 -1.88
N ILE A 444 30.85 6.75 -2.56
CA ILE A 444 30.12 6.22 -3.72
C ILE A 444 31.12 5.87 -4.83
N LEU A 445 32.00 6.81 -5.19
CA LEU A 445 32.97 6.62 -6.27
C LEU A 445 34.04 5.57 -5.92
N GLU A 446 34.54 5.56 -4.69
CA GLU A 446 35.50 4.55 -4.22
C GLU A 446 34.87 3.16 -4.29
N THR A 447 33.68 2.97 -3.73
CA THR A 447 32.98 1.67 -3.76
C THR A 447 32.67 1.25 -5.20
N ALA A 448 32.23 2.18 -6.06
CA ALA A 448 31.94 1.92 -7.46
C ALA A 448 33.18 1.38 -8.20
N ARG A 449 34.34 1.99 -7.95
CA ARG A 449 35.62 1.58 -8.55
C ARG A 449 36.12 0.26 -7.97
N GLU A 450 36.09 0.09 -6.65
CA GLU A 450 36.52 -1.13 -5.96
C GLU A 450 35.73 -2.36 -6.40
N ASN A 451 34.42 -2.20 -6.59
CA ASN A 451 33.53 -3.30 -6.95
C ASN A 451 33.34 -3.46 -8.48
N GLY A 452 33.90 -2.56 -9.28
CA GLY A 452 33.80 -2.55 -10.73
C GLY A 452 32.34 -2.52 -11.20
N VAL A 453 31.56 -1.57 -10.70
CA VAL A 453 30.12 -1.44 -10.99
C VAL A 453 29.89 -0.89 -12.40
N ASP A 454 28.81 -1.31 -13.02
CA ASP A 454 28.44 -0.94 -14.39
C ASP A 454 27.50 0.28 -14.43
N ILE A 455 26.76 0.58 -13.35
CA ILE A 455 25.88 1.76 -13.20
C ILE A 455 25.96 2.28 -11.76
N ILE A 456 25.91 3.61 -11.59
CA ILE A 456 25.68 4.26 -10.29
C ILE A 456 24.27 4.84 -10.29
N GLY A 457 23.47 4.51 -9.28
CA GLY A 457 22.15 5.08 -9.02
C GLY A 457 22.14 5.91 -7.74
N LEU A 458 21.71 7.16 -7.86
CA LEU A 458 21.59 8.09 -6.76
C LEU A 458 20.13 8.30 -6.41
N SER A 459 19.82 8.43 -5.12
CA SER A 459 18.49 8.75 -4.63
C SER A 459 18.52 9.96 -3.72
N GLY A 460 17.45 10.74 -3.76
CA GLY A 460 17.28 11.95 -2.97
C GLY A 460 15.90 12.57 -3.24
N LEU A 461 15.34 13.19 -2.22
CA LEU A 461 14.02 13.80 -2.24
C LEU A 461 14.07 15.32 -2.05
N ILE A 462 15.08 15.85 -1.35
CA ILE A 462 15.16 17.27 -0.98
C ILE A 462 15.96 18.08 -2.01
N THR A 463 15.65 19.37 -2.14
CA THR A 463 16.34 20.27 -3.10
C THR A 463 17.87 20.26 -2.95
N PRO A 464 18.47 20.28 -1.74
CA PRO A 464 19.92 20.16 -1.58
C PRO A 464 20.50 18.84 -2.11
N SER A 465 19.71 17.77 -2.16
CA SER A 465 20.15 16.48 -2.71
C SER A 465 20.36 16.55 -4.20
N LEU A 466 19.62 17.40 -4.91
CA LEU A 466 19.85 17.63 -6.34
C LEU A 466 21.22 18.28 -6.57
N ASP A 467 21.61 19.24 -5.72
CA ASP A 467 22.94 19.85 -5.78
C ASP A 467 24.03 18.82 -5.46
N GLU A 468 23.79 17.92 -4.50
CA GLU A 468 24.72 16.83 -4.19
C GLU A 468 24.79 15.78 -5.32
N MET A 469 23.69 15.46 -6.00
CA MET A 469 23.69 14.60 -7.19
C MET A 469 24.47 15.26 -8.34
N CYS A 470 24.28 16.56 -8.57
CA CYS A 470 25.09 17.33 -9.51
C CYS A 470 26.57 17.30 -9.13
N HIS A 471 26.88 17.39 -7.84
CA HIS A 471 28.24 17.29 -7.34
C HIS A 471 28.84 15.90 -7.63
N VAL A 472 28.13 14.81 -7.34
CA VAL A 472 28.58 13.44 -7.69
C VAL A 472 28.81 13.31 -9.19
N ALA A 473 27.93 13.83 -10.04
CA ALA A 473 28.09 13.81 -11.49
C ALA A 473 29.36 14.56 -11.95
N ALA A 474 29.62 15.75 -11.39
CA ALA A 474 30.83 16.51 -11.68
C ALA A 474 32.10 15.78 -11.22
N GLU A 475 32.05 15.09 -10.08
CA GLU A 475 33.17 14.31 -9.56
C GLU A 475 33.39 13.03 -10.38
N MET A 476 32.34 12.40 -10.89
CA MET A 476 32.43 11.29 -11.85
C MET A 476 33.20 11.71 -13.10
N GLU A 477 32.88 12.87 -13.69
CA GLU A 477 33.58 13.40 -14.86
C GLU A 477 35.04 13.75 -14.54
N ARG A 478 35.29 14.40 -13.39
CA ARG A 478 36.64 14.76 -12.93
C ARG A 478 37.53 13.53 -12.72
N GLU A 479 36.96 12.44 -12.21
CA GLU A 479 37.66 11.19 -11.95
C GLU A 479 37.66 10.20 -13.13
N GLY A 480 37.08 10.60 -14.27
CA GLY A 480 37.09 9.83 -15.51
C GLY A 480 36.23 8.56 -15.48
N PHE A 481 35.10 8.59 -14.75
CA PHE A 481 34.09 7.54 -14.86
C PHE A 481 33.38 7.62 -16.22
N ASP A 482 33.27 6.48 -16.91
CA ASP A 482 32.58 6.34 -18.20
C ASP A 482 31.37 5.40 -18.08
N ILE A 483 30.74 5.38 -16.90
CA ILE A 483 29.58 4.53 -16.59
C ILE A 483 28.32 5.38 -16.41
N PRO A 484 27.12 4.86 -16.76
CA PRO A 484 25.87 5.60 -16.61
C PRO A 484 25.57 6.01 -15.16
N LEU A 485 25.03 7.21 -15.02
CA LEU A 485 24.45 7.74 -13.79
C LEU A 485 22.92 7.73 -13.89
N LEU A 486 22.27 6.98 -12.99
CA LEU A 486 20.82 6.94 -12.81
C LEU A 486 20.45 7.87 -11.64
N ILE A 487 19.43 8.71 -11.82
CA ILE A 487 18.90 9.63 -10.79
C ILE A 487 17.42 9.35 -10.57
#